data_AF-S3IN18-F1
#
_entry.id   AF-S3IN18-F1
#
_cell.length_a   1.000
_cell.length_b   1.000
_cell.length_c   1.000
_cell.angle_alpha   90.00
_cell.angle_beta   90.00
_cell.angle_gamma   90.00
#
_symmetry.space_group_name_H-M   'P 1'
#
loop_
_entity.id
_entity.type
_entity.pdbx_description
1 polymer ?
#
loop_
_entity_poly.entity_id
_entity_poly.type
_entity_poly.pdbx_seq_one_letter_code
_entity_poly.pdbx_strand_id
1 'polypeptide(L)'
;MKKRKKDYYIICGSPDYINAIELDIINGLEYLVDAKKQLIVITSKKINSRLNAYLFKTNQNIAQWLRCNMLMLNISVAKYIVKEFTSKQLNDLNELSQKLIEEFKALPEREVKKGIRRSPEEVKSFILKLMEQNPGISATHALREFRDSGNSFEEKRFRAEFKALREAKP
;
A
#
# COMPACT_ATOMS: atom_id res chain seq x y z
N MET A 1 5.85 -25.77 7.99
CA MET A 1 5.06 -26.13 9.18
C MET A 1 5.42 -27.52 9.71
N LYS A 2 5.11 -28.63 9.01
CA LYS A 2 5.39 -30.01 9.49
C LYS A 2 6.79 -30.29 10.05
N LYS A 3 7.86 -29.87 9.36
CA LYS A 3 9.26 -30.09 9.81
C LYS A 3 9.72 -29.14 10.93
N ARG A 4 9.03 -28.01 11.10
CA ARG A 4 9.44 -26.88 11.94
C ARG A 4 8.23 -26.39 12.74
N LYS A 5 7.76 -27.26 13.63
CA LYS A 5 6.48 -27.11 14.33
C LYS A 5 6.45 -25.96 15.35
N LYS A 6 7.63 -25.55 15.85
CA LYS A 6 7.81 -24.47 16.84
C LYS A 6 8.13 -23.12 16.21
N ASP A 7 8.34 -23.07 14.89
CA ASP A 7 8.69 -21.83 14.20
C ASP A 7 7.44 -20.96 14.01
N TYR A 8 7.68 -19.67 13.79
CA TYR A 8 6.66 -18.67 13.50
C TYR A 8 6.56 -18.46 11.98
N TYR A 9 5.35 -18.29 11.47
CA TYR A 9 5.05 -18.18 10.06
C TYR A 9 4.27 -16.90 9.77
N ILE A 10 4.73 -16.16 8.77
CA ILE A 10 4.01 -15.02 8.21
C ILE A 10 3.79 -15.31 6.73
N ILE A 11 2.52 -15.35 6.33
CA ILE A 11 2.12 -15.54 4.93
C ILE A 11 1.53 -14.23 4.46
N CYS A 12 2.11 -13.61 3.43
CA CYS A 12 1.61 -12.35 2.88
C CYS A 12 1.42 -12.47 1.37
N GLY A 13 0.31 -11.94 0.86
CA GLY A 13 -0.03 -12.08 -0.55
C GLY A 13 -1.26 -11.27 -0.94
N SER A 14 -1.61 -11.31 -2.23
CA SER A 14 -2.90 -10.79 -2.69
C SER A 14 -4.04 -11.67 -2.13
N PRO A 15 -5.27 -11.14 -2.01
CA PRO A 15 -6.42 -11.94 -1.60
C PRO A 15 -6.60 -13.20 -2.45
N ASP A 16 -6.43 -13.08 -3.77
CA ASP A 16 -6.57 -14.20 -4.70
C ASP A 16 -5.51 -15.29 -4.44
N TYR A 17 -4.26 -14.88 -4.17
CA TYR A 17 -3.21 -15.82 -3.84
C TYR A 17 -3.47 -16.54 -2.52
N ILE A 18 -3.88 -15.80 -1.48
CA ILE A 18 -4.19 -16.38 -0.17
C ILE A 18 -5.37 -17.37 -0.27
N ASN A 19 -6.41 -17.03 -1.02
CA ASN A 19 -7.54 -17.92 -1.24
C ASN A 19 -7.12 -19.19 -2.02
N ALA A 20 -6.23 -19.06 -2.99
CA ALA A 20 -5.74 -20.21 -3.78
C ALA A 20 -4.99 -21.24 -2.93
N ILE A 21 -4.26 -20.80 -1.90
CA ILE A 21 -3.50 -21.68 -1.00
C ILE A 21 -4.21 -21.92 0.35
N GLU A 22 -5.50 -21.57 0.47
CA GLU A 22 -6.22 -21.62 1.75
C GLU A 22 -6.16 -23.02 2.39
N LEU A 23 -6.42 -24.06 1.61
CA LEU A 23 -6.41 -25.43 2.10
C LEU A 23 -5.02 -25.88 2.55
N ASP A 24 -3.96 -25.45 1.85
CA ASP A 24 -2.58 -25.74 2.25
C ASP A 24 -2.23 -25.07 3.58
N ILE A 25 -2.70 -23.84 3.79
CA ILE A 25 -2.54 -23.14 5.07
C ILE A 25 -3.27 -23.90 6.17
N ILE A 26 -4.54 -24.25 5.97
CA ILE A 26 -5.38 -24.96 6.95
C ILE A 26 -4.75 -26.30 7.33
N ASN A 27 -4.37 -27.12 6.35
CA ASN A 27 -3.69 -28.39 6.57
C ASN A 27 -2.34 -28.20 7.30
N GLY A 28 -1.69 -27.06 7.08
CA GLY A 28 -0.47 -26.67 7.79
C GLY A 28 -0.67 -26.39 9.27
N LEU A 29 -1.85 -25.87 9.67
CA LEU A 29 -2.16 -25.48 11.05
C LEU A 29 -2.07 -26.66 12.02
N GLU A 30 -2.49 -27.85 11.60
CA GLU A 30 -2.49 -29.07 12.41
C GLU A 30 -1.10 -29.47 12.90
N TYR A 31 -0.04 -28.97 12.24
CA TYR A 31 1.34 -29.26 12.62
C TYR A 31 1.93 -28.24 13.59
N LEU A 32 1.28 -27.10 13.83
CA LEU A 32 1.76 -26.07 14.75
C LEU A 32 1.41 -26.44 16.19
N VAL A 33 2.24 -26.01 17.14
CA VAL A 33 2.00 -26.24 18.58
C VAL A 33 0.85 -25.37 19.06
N ASP A 34 0.85 -24.11 18.66
CA ASP A 34 -0.21 -23.13 18.88
C ASP A 34 -0.35 -22.28 17.62
N ALA A 35 -1.26 -22.68 16.74
CA ALA A 35 -1.47 -22.02 15.46
C ALA A 35 -1.79 -20.53 15.61
N LYS A 36 -2.51 -20.13 16.66
CA LYS A 36 -2.87 -18.72 16.88
C LYS A 36 -1.63 -17.89 17.20
N LYS A 37 -0.73 -18.39 18.03
CA LYS A 37 0.53 -17.68 18.35
C LYS A 37 1.54 -17.70 17.23
N GLN A 38 1.46 -18.69 16.35
CA GLN A 38 2.51 -18.99 15.38
C GLN A 38 2.22 -18.53 13.95
N LEU A 39 0.98 -18.18 13.60
CA LEU A 39 0.63 -17.78 12.24
C LEU A 39 -0.03 -16.41 12.18
N ILE A 40 0.46 -15.59 11.24
CA ILE A 40 -0.27 -14.43 10.71
C ILE A 40 -0.39 -14.56 9.18
N VAL A 41 -1.57 -14.22 8.67
CA VAL A 41 -1.86 -14.06 7.25
C VAL A 41 -2.11 -12.58 6.94
N ILE A 42 -1.29 -11.97 6.09
CA ILE A 42 -1.34 -10.54 5.78
C ILE A 42 -1.90 -10.32 4.37
N THR A 43 -3.00 -9.59 4.26
CA THR A 43 -3.59 -9.20 2.97
C THR A 43 -4.41 -7.92 3.08
N SER A 44 -4.76 -7.31 1.95
CA SER A 44 -5.43 -6.00 1.89
C SER A 44 -6.96 -6.07 1.89
N LYS A 45 -7.54 -7.23 1.56
CA LYS A 45 -9.01 -7.43 1.51
C LYS A 45 -9.44 -8.64 2.33
N LYS A 46 -10.76 -8.80 2.48
CA LYS A 46 -11.34 -9.99 3.08
C LYS A 46 -10.97 -11.23 2.25
N ILE A 47 -10.72 -12.32 2.95
CA ILE A 47 -10.49 -13.66 2.42
C ILE A 47 -11.55 -14.60 2.99
N ASN A 48 -11.49 -15.88 2.64
CA ASN A 48 -12.39 -16.88 3.19
C ASN A 48 -12.37 -16.93 4.72
N SER A 49 -13.54 -17.18 5.31
CA SER A 49 -13.76 -17.02 6.75
C SER A 49 -12.93 -17.97 7.61
N ARG A 50 -12.45 -19.08 7.06
CA ARG A 50 -11.65 -20.09 7.78
C ARG A 50 -10.31 -19.55 8.25
N LEU A 51 -9.76 -18.53 7.57
CA LEU A 51 -8.49 -17.89 7.93
C LEU A 51 -8.66 -16.57 8.72
N ASN A 52 -9.89 -16.15 9.02
CA ASN A 52 -10.14 -14.88 9.70
C ASN A 52 -9.44 -14.76 11.05
N ALA A 53 -9.28 -15.86 11.78
CA ALA A 53 -8.63 -15.88 13.08
C ALA A 53 -7.12 -15.53 13.02
N TYR A 54 -6.51 -15.60 11.83
CA TYR A 54 -5.08 -15.34 11.61
C TYR A 54 -4.86 -14.08 10.76
N LEU A 55 -5.93 -13.37 10.39
CA LEU A 55 -5.88 -12.32 9.39
C LEU A 55 -5.40 -10.99 9.97
N PHE A 56 -4.30 -10.48 9.42
CA PHE A 56 -3.88 -9.09 9.55
C PHE A 56 -4.25 -8.32 8.28
N LYS A 57 -5.32 -7.53 8.37
CA LYS A 57 -5.81 -6.75 7.21
C LYS A 57 -5.05 -5.44 7.08
N THR A 58 -4.35 -5.26 5.95
CA THR A 58 -3.67 -4.00 5.64
C THR A 58 -4.63 -2.98 5.02
N ASN A 59 -4.30 -1.68 5.12
CA ASN A 59 -5.08 -0.59 4.54
C ASN A 59 -4.16 0.55 4.06
N GLN A 60 -4.75 1.54 3.41
CA GLN A 60 -4.01 2.66 2.83
C GLN A 60 -3.33 3.56 3.89
N ASN A 61 -3.89 3.67 5.09
CA ASN A 61 -3.30 4.46 6.17
C ASN A 61 -1.97 3.84 6.62
N ILE A 62 -1.92 2.51 6.72
CA ILE A 62 -0.69 1.76 7.02
C ILE A 62 0.34 1.96 5.91
N ALA A 63 -0.08 1.97 4.64
CA ALA A 63 0.84 2.22 3.52
C ALA A 63 1.51 3.59 3.61
N GLN A 64 0.75 4.62 3.95
CA GLN A 64 1.26 5.98 4.12
C GLN A 64 2.19 6.08 5.33
N TRP A 65 1.81 5.47 6.47
CA TRP A 65 2.64 5.43 7.66
C TRP A 65 3.99 4.73 7.39
N LEU A 66 3.97 3.60 6.68
CA LEU A 66 5.17 2.90 6.21
C LEU A 66 5.88 3.59 5.02
N ARG A 67 5.33 4.70 4.52
CA ARG A 67 5.83 5.43 3.34
C ARG A 67 6.06 4.52 2.12
N CYS A 68 5.15 3.57 1.91
CA CYS A 68 5.24 2.59 0.82
C CYS A 68 4.01 2.65 -0.10
N ASN A 69 4.15 2.10 -1.30
CA ASN A 69 3.03 1.98 -2.23
C ASN A 69 2.16 0.75 -1.88
N MET A 70 0.92 0.72 -2.40
CA MET A 70 -0.03 -0.36 -2.15
C MET A 70 0.43 -1.73 -2.67
N LEU A 71 1.27 -1.77 -3.71
CA LEU A 71 1.80 -3.03 -4.27
C LEU A 71 2.78 -3.70 -3.29
N MET A 72 3.55 -2.91 -2.55
CA MET A 72 4.53 -3.39 -1.59
C MET A 72 3.96 -3.53 -0.17
N LEU A 73 2.76 -2.99 0.09
CA LEU A 73 2.19 -2.86 1.44
C LEU A 73 2.27 -4.15 2.26
N ASN A 74 1.77 -5.27 1.74
CA ASN A 74 1.71 -6.52 2.50
C ASN A 74 3.12 -7.02 2.89
N ILE A 75 4.09 -6.86 1.97
CA ILE A 75 5.49 -7.24 2.21
C ILE A 75 6.14 -6.27 3.21
N SER A 76 5.87 -4.96 3.09
CA SER A 76 6.39 -3.95 4.02
C SER A 76 5.88 -4.18 5.44
N VAL A 77 4.59 -4.52 5.59
CA VAL A 77 4.00 -4.89 6.88
C VAL A 77 4.63 -6.18 7.42
N ALA A 78 4.81 -7.21 6.59
CA ALA A 78 5.48 -8.44 7.01
C ALA A 78 6.89 -8.16 7.54
N LYS A 79 7.70 -7.37 6.81
CA LYS A 79 9.04 -6.97 7.24
C LYS A 79 9.02 -6.20 8.56
N TYR A 80 8.06 -5.29 8.72
CA TYR A 80 7.89 -4.54 9.97
C TYR A 80 7.57 -5.48 11.13
N ILE A 81 6.61 -6.40 10.97
CA ILE A 81 6.25 -7.39 12.00
C ILE A 81 7.45 -8.26 12.35
N VAL A 82 8.20 -8.77 11.37
CA VAL A 82 9.42 -9.57 11.64
C VAL A 82 10.43 -8.78 12.47
N LYS A 83 10.68 -7.51 12.11
CA LYS A 83 11.60 -6.64 12.84
C LYS A 83 11.13 -6.41 14.28
N GLU A 84 9.86 -6.07 14.48
CA GLU A 84 9.30 -5.84 15.82
C GLU A 84 9.31 -7.11 16.67
N PHE A 85 8.89 -8.24 16.10
CA PHE A 85 8.84 -9.54 16.77
C PHE A 85 10.22 -10.00 17.23
N THR A 86 11.22 -9.90 16.37
CA THR A 86 12.58 -10.34 16.66
C THR A 86 13.32 -9.39 17.60
N SER A 87 13.22 -8.07 17.39
CA SER A 87 13.92 -7.08 18.23
C SER A 87 13.41 -7.07 19.67
N LYS A 88 12.11 -7.27 19.86
CA LYS A 88 11.47 -7.34 21.18
C LYS A 88 11.46 -8.76 21.78
N GLN A 89 12.04 -9.74 21.08
CA GLN A 89 12.09 -11.15 21.49
C GLN A 89 10.71 -11.70 21.89
N LEU A 90 9.68 -11.35 21.11
CA LEU A 90 8.31 -11.78 21.37
C LEU A 90 8.16 -13.27 21.02
N ASN A 91 7.14 -13.89 21.60
CA ASN A 91 6.81 -15.30 21.39
C ASN A 91 5.34 -15.53 21.00
N ASP A 92 4.58 -14.46 20.76
CA ASP A 92 3.17 -14.50 20.35
C ASP A 92 2.96 -13.51 19.19
N LEU A 93 2.84 -14.05 17.97
CA LEU A 93 2.58 -13.21 16.81
C LEU A 93 1.18 -12.58 16.88
N ASN A 94 0.19 -13.31 17.39
CA ASN A 94 -1.17 -12.80 17.45
C ASN A 94 -1.28 -11.60 18.40
N GLU A 95 -0.63 -11.65 19.57
CA GLU A 95 -0.58 -10.51 20.49
C GLU A 95 0.03 -9.26 19.83
N LEU A 96 1.19 -9.42 19.16
CA LEU A 96 1.81 -8.34 18.39
C LEU A 96 0.85 -7.82 17.30
N SER A 97 0.17 -8.72 16.60
CA SER A 97 -0.77 -8.38 15.53
C SER A 97 -1.92 -7.51 16.04
N GLN A 98 -2.52 -7.86 17.17
CA GLN A 98 -3.64 -7.11 17.77
C GLN A 98 -3.17 -5.73 18.23
N LYS A 99 -2.01 -5.66 18.88
CA LYS A 99 -1.42 -4.38 19.31
C LYS A 99 -1.19 -3.45 18.12
N LEU A 100 -0.61 -3.95 17.04
CA LEU A 100 -0.37 -3.15 15.84
C LEU A 100 -1.68 -2.74 15.15
N ILE A 101 -2.71 -3.58 15.16
CA ILE A 101 -4.03 -3.22 14.64
C ILE A 101 -4.59 -2.02 15.41
N GLU A 102 -4.50 -2.03 16.74
CA GLU A 102 -4.96 -0.90 17.57
C GLU A 102 -4.11 0.37 17.34
N GLU A 103 -2.79 0.24 17.27
CA GLU A 103 -1.90 1.36 16.92
C GLU A 103 -2.24 1.95 15.54
N PHE A 104 -2.56 1.11 14.56
CA PHE A 104 -2.91 1.54 13.22
C PHE A 104 -4.32 2.11 13.09
N LYS A 105 -5.26 1.73 13.97
CA LYS A 105 -6.57 2.38 14.08
C LYS A 105 -6.47 3.79 14.63
N ALA A 106 -5.50 4.05 15.51
CA ALA A 106 -5.25 5.37 16.07
C ALA A 106 -4.54 6.32 15.10
N LEU A 107 -4.13 5.85 13.91
CA LEU A 107 -3.56 6.73 12.89
C LEU A 107 -4.60 7.75 12.44
N PRO A 108 -4.23 9.04 12.30
CA PRO A 108 -5.17 10.08 11.94
C PRO A 108 -5.80 9.78 10.57
N GLU A 109 -7.11 9.98 10.47
CA GLU A 109 -7.78 9.97 9.18
C GLU A 109 -7.21 11.10 8.33
N ARG A 110 -6.83 10.77 7.10
CA ARG A 110 -6.26 11.75 6.20
C ARG A 110 -7.35 12.69 5.68
N GLU A 111 -7.08 13.99 5.76
CA GLU A 111 -7.73 14.97 4.88
C GLU A 111 -7.31 14.71 3.43
N VAL A 112 -8.24 14.20 2.63
CA VAL A 112 -8.06 14.13 1.18
C VAL A 112 -8.14 15.56 0.65
N LYS A 113 -6.99 16.23 0.51
CA LYS A 113 -6.89 17.50 -0.23
C LYS A 113 -7.29 17.24 -1.68
N LYS A 114 -8.57 17.41 -2.00
CA LYS A 114 -9.07 17.39 -3.37
C LYS A 114 -8.49 18.61 -4.06
N GLY A 115 -7.64 18.40 -5.06
CA GLY A 115 -7.15 19.50 -5.88
C GLY A 115 -8.32 20.21 -6.56
N ILE A 116 -8.20 21.53 -6.73
CA ILE A 116 -9.18 22.35 -7.43
C ILE A 116 -9.25 21.88 -8.88
N ARG A 117 -10.43 21.49 -9.35
CA ARG A 117 -10.62 21.08 -10.74
C ARG A 117 -10.42 22.29 -11.64
N ARG A 118 -9.50 22.17 -12.62
CA ARG A 118 -9.19 23.24 -13.57
C ARG A 118 -9.79 22.96 -14.95
N SER A 119 -10.05 24.02 -15.70
CA SER A 119 -10.44 23.94 -17.10
C SER A 119 -9.22 23.57 -17.98
N PRO A 120 -9.45 23.06 -19.20
CA PRO A 120 -8.37 22.79 -20.15
C PRO A 120 -7.50 24.02 -20.45
N GLU A 121 -8.10 25.21 -20.51
CA GLU A 121 -7.42 26.48 -20.80
C GLU A 121 -6.49 26.90 -19.65
N GLU A 122 -6.94 26.74 -18.41
CA GLU A 122 -6.11 26.96 -17.22
C GLU A 122 -4.92 25.98 -17.17
N VAL A 123 -5.15 24.72 -17.56
CA VAL A 123 -4.09 23.69 -17.63
C VAL A 123 -3.08 24.03 -18.71
N LYS A 124 -3.51 24.43 -19.91
CA LYS A 124 -2.62 24.87 -20.99
C LYS A 124 -1.75 26.04 -20.56
N SER A 125 -2.37 27.04 -19.93
CA SER A 125 -1.67 28.23 -19.43
C SER A 125 -0.61 27.87 -18.38
N PHE A 126 -0.93 26.94 -17.48
CA PHE A 126 0.03 26.41 -16.52
C PHE A 126 1.19 25.68 -17.19
N ILE A 127 0.90 24.77 -18.14
CA ILE A 127 1.93 23.98 -18.84
C ILE A 127 2.87 24.89 -19.61
N LEU A 128 2.36 25.90 -20.34
CA LEU A 128 3.17 26.85 -21.09
C LEU A 128 4.15 27.59 -20.18
N LYS A 129 3.64 28.18 -19.08
CA LYS A 129 4.47 28.88 -18.10
C LYS A 129 5.54 27.96 -17.50
N LEU A 130 5.19 26.71 -17.22
CA LEU A 130 6.13 25.73 -16.68
C LEU A 130 7.22 25.34 -17.69
N MET A 131 6.87 25.21 -18.96
CA MET A 131 7.81 24.90 -20.04
C MET A 131 8.70 26.09 -20.43
N GLU A 132 8.29 27.33 -20.17
CA GLU A 132 9.14 28.52 -20.29
C GLU A 132 10.20 28.54 -19.18
N GLN A 133 9.80 28.24 -17.95
CA GLN A 133 10.70 28.21 -16.81
C GLN A 133 11.65 26.99 -16.83
N ASN A 134 11.18 25.86 -17.37
CA ASN A 134 11.90 24.60 -17.34
C ASN A 134 11.70 23.80 -18.66
N PRO A 135 12.44 24.14 -19.74
CA PRO A 135 12.21 23.58 -21.07
C PRO A 135 12.36 22.06 -21.20
N GLY A 136 13.16 21.44 -20.31
CA GLY A 136 13.41 20.00 -20.29
C GLY A 136 12.44 19.18 -19.44
N ILE A 137 11.40 19.80 -18.87
CA ILE A 137 10.51 19.10 -17.95
C ILE A 137 9.74 17.96 -18.63
N SER A 138 9.61 16.82 -17.95
CA SER A 138 8.80 15.71 -18.44
C SER A 138 7.32 15.92 -18.11
N ALA A 139 6.42 15.33 -18.91
CA ALA A 139 4.97 15.38 -18.65
C ALA A 139 4.60 14.88 -17.24
N THR A 140 5.32 13.88 -16.74
CA THR A 140 5.13 13.32 -15.39
C THR A 140 5.51 14.31 -14.31
N HIS A 141 6.64 15.00 -14.46
CA HIS A 141 7.08 16.01 -13.50
C HIS A 141 6.16 17.24 -13.53
N ALA A 142 5.77 17.69 -14.73
CA ALA A 142 4.82 18.78 -14.90
C ALA A 142 3.46 18.49 -14.25
N LEU A 143 2.93 17.27 -14.43
CA LEU A 143 1.69 16.85 -13.77
C LEU A 143 1.82 16.81 -12.25
N ARG A 144 2.98 16.40 -11.74
CA ARG A 144 3.24 16.36 -10.30
C ARG A 144 3.23 17.77 -9.72
N GLU A 145 3.97 18.69 -10.33
CA GLU A 145 4.02 20.09 -9.91
C GLU A 145 2.65 20.78 -9.99
N PHE A 146 1.88 20.48 -11.04
CA PHE A 146 0.49 20.92 -11.15
C PHE A 146 -0.38 20.43 -9.98
N ARG A 147 -0.24 19.15 -9.58
CA ARG A 147 -1.00 18.60 -8.45
C ARG A 147 -0.50 19.12 -7.09
N ASP A 148 0.80 19.28 -6.93
CA ASP A 148 1.43 19.77 -5.71
C ASP A 148 1.07 21.25 -5.47
N SER A 149 0.78 22.02 -6.53
CA SER A 149 0.19 23.37 -6.45
C SER A 149 -1.31 23.41 -6.09
N GLY A 150 -1.91 22.26 -5.75
CA GLY A 150 -3.29 22.16 -5.28
C GLY A 150 -4.33 22.01 -6.39
N ASN A 151 -3.94 21.70 -7.62
CA ASN A 151 -4.85 21.55 -8.75
C ASN A 151 -5.16 20.07 -9.06
N SER A 152 -6.29 19.83 -9.71
CA SER A 152 -6.72 18.49 -10.15
C SER A 152 -7.10 18.52 -11.63
N PHE A 153 -6.55 17.56 -12.38
CA PHE A 153 -6.89 17.31 -13.78
C PHE A 153 -6.62 15.83 -14.12
N GLU A 154 -7.36 15.32 -15.10
CA GLU A 154 -7.21 13.93 -15.54
C GLU A 154 -5.83 13.71 -16.17
N GLU A 155 -5.13 12.65 -15.75
CA GLU A 155 -3.77 12.39 -16.19
C GLU A 155 -3.64 12.18 -17.70
N LYS A 156 -4.55 11.41 -18.31
CA LYS A 156 -4.54 11.17 -19.77
C LYS A 156 -4.70 12.48 -20.54
N ARG A 157 -5.66 13.32 -20.12
CA ARG A 157 -5.89 14.62 -20.74
C ARG A 157 -4.72 15.57 -20.52
N PHE A 158 -4.16 15.63 -19.31
CA PHE A 158 -2.98 16.45 -19.03
C PHE A 158 -1.81 16.08 -19.95
N ARG A 159 -1.53 14.77 -20.10
CA ARG A 159 -0.45 14.29 -20.97
C ARG A 159 -0.71 14.60 -22.44
N ALA A 160 -1.96 14.54 -22.89
CA ALA A 160 -2.34 14.92 -24.25
C ALA A 160 -2.08 16.41 -24.51
N GLU A 161 -2.51 17.29 -23.59
CA GLU A 161 -2.28 18.74 -23.69
C GLU A 161 -0.78 19.09 -23.63
N PHE A 162 -0.04 18.45 -22.73
CA PHE A 162 1.41 18.63 -22.63
C PHE A 162 2.13 18.24 -23.92
N LYS A 163 1.75 17.12 -24.52
CA LYS A 163 2.32 16.67 -25.79
C LYS A 163 2.00 17.65 -26.93
N ALA A 164 0.75 18.06 -27.05
CA ALA A 164 0.32 19.01 -28.08
C ALA A 164 1.07 20.35 -27.99
N LEU A 165 1.25 20.89 -26.78
CA LEU A 165 1.98 22.15 -26.57
C LEU A 165 3.49 22.01 -26.84
N ARG A 166 4.08 20.84 -26.59
CA ARG A 166 5.49 20.57 -26.87
C ARG A 166 5.78 20.42 -28.35
N GLU A 167 4.85 19.82 -29.10
CA GLU A 167 4.95 19.67 -30.56
C GLU A 167 4.60 20.96 -31.30
N ALA A 168 3.83 21.87 -30.69
CA ALA A 168 3.46 23.17 -31.25
C ALA A 168 4.50 24.28 -31.01
N LYS A 169 5.58 24.04 -30.24
CA LYS A 169 6.72 24.96 -30.16
C LYS A 169 7.54 24.85 -31.46
N PRO A 170 7.70 25.94 -32.24
CA PRO A 170 8.63 25.97 -33.38
C PRO A 170 10.09 25.84 -32.92
#